data_AF-A0A098TCK6-F1
#
_entry.id   AF-A0A098TCK6-F1
#
_cell.length_a   1.000
_cell.length_b   1.000
_cell.length_c   1.000
_cell.angle_alpha   90.00
_cell.angle_beta   90.00
_cell.angle_gamma   90.00
#
_symmetry.space_group_name_H-M   'P 1'
#
loop_
_entity.id
_entity.type
_entity.pdbx_description
1 polymer ?
#
loop_
_entity_poly.entity_id
_entity_poly.type
_entity_poly.pdbx_seq_one_letter_code
_entity_poly.pdbx_strand_id
1 'polypeptide(L)'
;MTRAKKSFVVGDRYEQFIARQVEEGRFNNASEVIRAGLRMLEDYETRLGALRQEIAKGDSDIEAGRVTPYAGADDLFQDIIKDPGR
;
A
#
# COMPACT_ATOMS: atom_id res chain seq x y z
N MET A 1 14.00 26.47 -1.90
CA MET A 1 13.89 25.57 -3.06
C MET A 1 12.79 26.10 -3.98
N THR A 2 13.10 26.43 -5.24
CA THR A 2 12.13 26.99 -6.20
C THR A 2 11.08 25.95 -6.55
N ARG A 3 9.80 26.27 -6.37
CA ARG A 3 8.67 25.40 -6.71
C ARG A 3 8.52 25.35 -8.23
N ALA A 4 9.20 24.41 -8.89
CA ALA A 4 9.12 24.25 -10.33
C ALA A 4 7.68 23.88 -10.74
N LYS A 5 7.02 24.76 -11.52
CA LYS A 5 5.75 24.41 -12.17
C LYS A 5 6.04 23.40 -13.27
N LYS A 6 5.34 22.25 -13.23
CA LYS A 6 5.32 21.26 -14.30
C LYS A 6 3.89 21.13 -14.82
N SER A 7 3.76 20.99 -16.14
CA SER A 7 2.50 20.74 -16.83
C SER A 7 2.48 19.29 -17.32
N PHE A 8 1.32 18.65 -17.29
CA PHE A 8 1.11 17.27 -17.71
C PHE A 8 -0.22 17.16 -18.47
N VAL A 9 -0.26 16.31 -19.49
CA VAL A 9 -1.49 15.94 -20.18
C VAL A 9 -2.02 14.68 -19.52
N VAL A 10 -3.23 14.74 -18.95
CA VAL A 10 -3.86 13.61 -18.25
C VAL A 10 -4.99 12.96 -19.04
N GLY A 11 -5.50 13.64 -20.07
CA GLY A 11 -6.57 13.14 -20.94
C GLY A 11 -7.98 13.40 -20.39
N ASP A 12 -8.95 13.44 -21.31
CA ASP A 12 -10.30 13.99 -21.11
C ASP A 12 -11.03 13.42 -19.88
N ARG A 13 -10.95 12.10 -19.68
CA ARG A 13 -11.57 11.42 -18.53
C ARG A 13 -11.08 11.99 -17.21
N TYR A 14 -9.78 12.20 -17.08
CA TYR A 14 -9.17 12.68 -15.84
C TYR A 14 -9.31 14.20 -15.69
N GLU A 15 -9.35 14.95 -16.79
CA GLU A 15 -9.69 16.37 -16.75
C GLU A 15 -11.10 16.60 -16.19
N GLN A 16 -12.09 15.84 -16.68
CA GLN A 16 -13.46 15.88 -16.16
C GLN A 16 -13.55 15.46 -14.69
N PHE A 17 -12.78 14.43 -14.28
CA PHE A 17 -12.70 14.03 -12.88
C PHE A 17 -12.13 15.17 -12.03
N ILE A 18 -11.00 15.75 -12.42
CA ILE A 18 -10.36 16.85 -11.69
C ILE A 18 -11.28 18.06 -11.58
N ALA A 19 -11.93 18.46 -12.67
CA ALA A 19 -12.88 19.58 -12.68
C ALA A 19 -13.99 19.36 -11.66
N ARG A 20 -14.64 18.19 -11.68
CA ARG A 20 -15.70 17.83 -10.73
C ARG A 20 -15.23 17.88 -9.28
N GLN A 21 -14.03 17.38 -9.00
CA GLN A 21 -13.48 17.39 -7.63
C GLN A 21 -13.23 18.80 -7.09
N VAL A 22 -12.94 19.76 -7.97
CA VAL A 22 -12.79 21.18 -7.62
C VAL A 22 -14.16 21.86 -7.51
N GLU A 23 -15.06 21.62 -8.45
CA GLU A 23 -16.44 22.15 -8.44
C GLU A 23 -17.24 21.71 -7.21
N GLU A 24 -17.07 20.47 -6.77
CA GLU A 24 -17.65 19.93 -5.53
C GLU A 24 -17.04 20.56 -4.25
N GLY A 25 -16.00 21.41 -4.39
CA GLY A 25 -15.32 22.04 -3.26
C GLY A 25 -14.43 21.10 -2.45
N ARG A 26 -14.22 19.85 -2.90
CA ARG A 26 -13.34 18.89 -2.20
C ARG A 26 -11.88 19.31 -2.25
N PHE A 27 -11.47 20.00 -3.31
CA PHE A 27 -10.13 20.54 -3.48
C PHE A 27 -10.18 21.96 -4.06
N ASN A 28 -9.19 22.81 -3.73
CA ASN A 28 -9.19 24.20 -4.17
C ASN A 28 -8.65 24.37 -5.61
N ASN A 29 -7.90 23.39 -6.11
CA ASN A 29 -7.29 23.46 -7.43
C ASN A 29 -6.89 22.06 -7.94
N ALA A 30 -6.69 21.96 -9.25
CA ALA A 30 -6.27 20.73 -9.92
C ALA A 30 -4.97 20.14 -9.36
N SER A 31 -4.03 20.99 -8.93
CA SER A 31 -2.74 20.51 -8.41
C SER A 31 -2.90 19.80 -7.06
N GLU A 32 -3.92 20.12 -6.26
CA GLU A 32 -4.26 19.39 -5.03
C GLU A 32 -4.85 18.02 -5.34
N VAL A 33 -5.75 17.93 -6.32
CA VAL A 33 -6.32 16.64 -6.77
C VAL A 33 -5.21 15.70 -7.24
N ILE A 34 -4.30 16.19 -8.09
CA ILE A 34 -3.19 15.40 -8.61
C ILE A 34 -2.26 14.95 -7.48
N ARG A 35 -1.90 15.84 -6.54
CA ARG A 35 -1.06 15.45 -5.40
C ARG A 35 -1.74 14.43 -4.49
N ALA A 36 -3.05 14.53 -4.29
CA ALA A 36 -3.80 13.53 -3.52
C ALA A 36 -3.75 12.16 -4.22
N GLY A 37 -3.99 12.12 -5.54
CA GLY A 37 -3.88 10.89 -6.32
C GLY A 37 -2.48 10.28 -6.28
N LEU A 38 -1.43 11.10 -6.41
CA LEU A 38 -0.05 10.63 -6.32
C LEU A 38 0.30 10.10 -4.93
N ARG A 39 -0.17 10.73 -3.86
CA ARG A 39 0.03 10.24 -2.49
C ARG A 39 -0.64 8.88 -2.29
N MET A 40 -1.86 8.70 -2.80
CA MET A 40 -2.55 7.41 -2.73
C MET A 40 -1.79 6.32 -3.49
N LEU A 41 -1.21 6.64 -4.64
CA LEU A 41 -0.38 5.71 -5.41
C LEU A 41 0.90 5.35 -4.65
N GLU A 42 1.59 6.33 -4.08
CA GLU A 42 2.81 6.13 -3.28
C GLU A 42 2.54 5.25 -2.05
N ASP A 43 1.45 5.52 -1.32
CA ASP A 43 1.01 4.71 -0.18
C ASP A 43 0.71 3.26 -0.58
N TYR A 44 0.04 3.07 -1.73
CA TYR A 44 -0.27 1.75 -2.27
C TYR A 44 1.00 0.97 -2.64
N GLU A 45 1.91 1.59 -3.41
CA GLU A 45 3.17 0.95 -3.82
C GLU A 45 4.05 0.61 -2.63
N THR A 46 4.09 1.48 -1.61
CA THR A 46 4.84 1.24 -0.37
C THR A 46 4.31 0.01 0.37
N ARG A 47 2.99 -0.08 0.56
CA ARG A 47 2.35 -1.22 1.24
C ARG A 47 2.51 -2.51 0.44
N LEU A 48 2.38 -2.44 -0.88
CA LEU A 48 2.55 -3.59 -1.77
C LEU A 48 3.99 -4.09 -1.76
N GLY A 49 4.97 -3.18 -1.75
CA GLY A 49 6.39 -3.51 -1.61
C GLY A 49 6.69 -4.21 -0.29
N ALA A 50 6.20 -3.67 0.83
CA ALA A 50 6.37 -4.28 2.14
C ALA A 50 5.74 -5.68 2.21
N LEU A 51 4.52 -5.86 1.68
CA LEU A 51 3.86 -7.16 1.64
C LEU A 51 4.67 -8.19 0.84
N ARG A 52 5.17 -7.80 -0.34
CA ARG A 52 6.03 -8.67 -1.16
C ARG A 52 7.30 -9.09 -0.44
N GLN A 53 7.90 -8.18 0.34
CA GLN A 53 9.09 -8.49 1.15
C GLN A 53 8.78 -9.51 2.25
N GLU A 54 7.67 -9.34 2.98
CA GLU A 54 7.28 -10.31 4.02
C GLU A 54 6.94 -11.69 3.44
N ILE A 55 6.28 -11.75 2.28
CA ILE A 55 6.03 -13.02 1.58
C ILE A 55 7.37 -13.67 1.19
N ALA A 56 8.27 -12.93 0.55
CA ALA A 56 9.57 -13.47 0.14
C ALA A 56 10.41 -13.96 1.33
N LYS A 57 10.31 -13.28 2.48
CA LYS A 57 10.92 -13.73 3.73
C LYS A 57 10.30 -15.05 4.20
N GLY A 58 8.97 -15.17 4.18
CA GLY A 58 8.26 -16.41 4.51
C GLY A 58 8.65 -17.58 3.59
N ASP A 59 8.72 -17.33 2.28
CA ASP A 59 9.17 -18.34 1.30
C ASP A 59 10.61 -18.80 1.60
N SER A 60 11.52 -17.87 1.89
CA SER A 60 12.90 -18.18 2.29
C SER A 60 12.98 -18.96 3.62
N ASP A 61 12.11 -18.65 4.59
CA ASP A 61 12.01 -19.38 5.84
C ASP A 61 11.54 -20.83 5.60
N ILE A 62 10.58 -21.04 4.70
CA ILE A 62 10.13 -22.38 4.28
C ILE A 62 11.27 -23.16 3.62
N GLU A 63 11.94 -22.57 2.62
CA GLU A 63 13.03 -23.22 1.90
C GLU A 63 14.20 -23.60 2.83
N ALA A 64 14.48 -22.76 3.83
CA ALA A 64 15.51 -23.01 4.81
C ALA A 64 15.07 -23.93 5.97
N GLY A 65 13.82 -24.39 5.99
CA GLY A 65 13.27 -25.21 7.06
C GLY A 65 13.09 -24.46 8.39
N ARG A 66 13.07 -23.12 8.39
CA ARG A 66 12.77 -22.27 9.56
C ARG A 66 11.26 -22.20 9.83
N VAL A 67 10.60 -23.35 9.82
CA VAL A 67 9.16 -23.51 9.98
C VAL A 67 8.85 -24.54 11.05
N THR A 68 7.75 -24.34 11.77
CA THR A 68 7.22 -25.33 12.71
C THR A 68 6.00 -25.99 12.06
N PRO A 69 6.01 -27.30 11.80
CA PRO A 69 4.82 -27.99 11.32
C PRO A 69 3.82 -28.19 12.45
N TYR A 70 2.53 -27.97 12.16
CA TYR A 70 1.42 -28.27 13.07
C TYR A 70 0.48 -29.24 12.39
N ALA A 71 0.01 -30.27 13.10
CA ALA A 71 -0.89 -31.28 12.52
C ALA A 71 -2.33 -30.76 12.36
N GLY A 72 -2.70 -29.72 13.11
CA GLY A 72 -3.97 -29.02 12.97
C GLY A 72 -3.97 -27.64 13.64
N ALA A 73 -5.07 -26.91 13.47
CA ALA A 73 -5.25 -25.58 14.05
C ALA A 73 -5.21 -25.59 15.58
N ASP A 74 -5.69 -26.66 16.22
CA ASP A 74 -5.66 -26.81 17.68
C ASP A 74 -4.22 -26.86 18.20
N ASP A 75 -3.33 -27.60 17.55
CA ASP A 75 -1.91 -27.69 17.96
C ASP A 75 -1.21 -26.33 17.86
N LEU A 76 -1.46 -25.60 16.77
CA LEU A 76 -0.96 -24.24 16.58
C LEU A 76 -1.48 -23.30 17.67
N PHE A 77 -2.79 -23.35 17.93
CA PHE A 77 -3.42 -22.47 18.92
C PHE A 77 -2.89 -22.73 20.34
N GLN A 78 -2.70 -24.00 20.70
CA GLN A 78 -2.12 -24.39 21.99
C GLN A 78 -0.66 -23.95 22.13
N ASP A 79 0.11 -23.92 21.05
CA ASP A 79 1.48 -23.41 21.05
C ASP A 79 1.51 -21.89 21.29
N ILE A 80 0.70 -21.11 20.56
CA ILE A 80 0.62 -19.64 20.68
C ILE A 80 0.18 -19.20 22.08
N ILE A 81 -0.79 -19.88 22.71
CA ILE A 81 -1.24 -19.52 24.06
C ILE A 81 -0.14 -19.72 25.11
N LYS A 82 0.71 -20.74 24.92
CA LYS A 82 1.79 -21.05 25.86
C LYS A 82 2.92 -20.02 25.78
N ASP A 83 3.12 -19.40 24.63
CA ASP A 83 4.12 -18.34 24.42
C ASP A 83 3.60 -17.23 23.49
N PRO A 84 2.90 -16.22 24.03
CA PRO A 84 2.26 -15.17 23.24
C PRO A 84 3.23 -14.12 22.67
N GLY A 85 4.56 -14.33 22.74
CA GLY A 85 5.57 -13.34 22.35
C GLY A 85 6.57 -13.77 21.28
N ARG A 86 6.38 -14.93 20.64
CA ARG A 86 7.27 -15.44 19.61
C ARG A 86 7.21 -14.67 18.29
#